data_AF-A0A8H7CNN9-F1
#
_entry.id   AF-A0A8H7CNN9-F1
#
_cell.length_a   1.000
_cell.length_b   1.000
_cell.length_c   1.000
_cell.angle_alpha   90.00
_cell.angle_beta   90.00
_cell.angle_gamma   90.00
#
_symmetry.space_group_name_H-M   'P 1'
#
loop_
_entity.id
_entity.type
_entity.pdbx_description
1 polymer ?
#
loop_
_entity_poly.entity_id
_entity_poly.type
_entity_poly.pdbx_seq_one_letter_code
_entity_poly.pdbx_strand_id
1 'polypeptide(L)'
;MLAAILELSKQEAPEGEQPENEPLFLPSALSAAQRAEELVHRLALIEDELRDAQCAMSLVLLHNQLMIKARFLLYKKLHARHQGPNTRLHTLVARNESKIRLHSEKYQMAREAKIRVANGNKSQCGCRKLLESDIRCMEDPDELRWTQEERKKTEQRMAWEATLCVAGGDTPEEEERAKWNAAENM
;
A
#
# COMPACT_ATOMS: atom_id res chain seq x y z
N MET A 1 13.46 31.76 -24.35
CA MET A 1 14.00 30.57 -23.66
C MET A 1 15.47 30.35 -23.90
N LEU A 2 16.04 30.79 -25.04
CA LEU A 2 17.49 31.02 -25.14
C LEU A 2 17.99 31.89 -23.99
N ALA A 3 17.30 32.98 -23.64
CA ALA A 3 17.62 33.80 -22.45
C ALA A 3 17.62 32.98 -21.15
N ALA A 4 16.50 32.35 -20.74
CA ALA A 4 16.46 31.59 -19.48
C ALA A 4 17.47 30.44 -19.38
N ILE A 5 17.74 29.71 -20.47
CA ILE A 5 18.77 28.66 -20.51
C ILE A 5 20.18 29.28 -20.55
N LEU A 6 20.38 30.40 -21.26
CA LEU A 6 21.61 31.19 -21.19
C LEU A 6 21.84 31.77 -19.79
N GLU A 7 20.79 32.19 -19.10
CA GLU A 7 20.82 32.77 -17.76
C GLU A 7 21.22 31.70 -16.74
N LEU A 8 20.68 30.48 -16.85
CA LEU A 8 21.11 29.31 -16.05
C LEU A 8 22.53 28.85 -16.41
N SER A 9 22.93 28.88 -17.69
CA SER A 9 24.30 28.55 -18.09
C SER A 9 25.31 29.68 -17.79
N LYS A 10 24.83 30.90 -17.51
CA LYS A 10 25.62 32.06 -17.07
C LYS A 10 25.72 32.15 -15.55
N GLN A 11 24.96 31.35 -14.80
CA GLN A 11 25.28 31.12 -13.40
C GLN A 11 26.57 30.32 -13.38
N GLU A 12 27.69 31.01 -13.16
CA GLU A 12 28.88 30.34 -12.64
C GLU A 12 28.45 29.63 -11.37
N ALA A 13 28.60 28.30 -11.36
CA ALA A 13 28.35 27.50 -10.18
C ALA A 13 29.15 28.14 -9.03
N PRO A 14 28.54 28.40 -7.87
CA PRO A 14 29.28 28.93 -6.73
C PRO A 14 30.47 27.98 -6.46
N GLU A 15 31.68 28.53 -6.45
CA GLU A 15 32.91 27.75 -6.22
C GLU A 15 32.78 26.94 -4.92
N GLY A 16 32.46 25.65 -5.02
CA GLY A 16 32.25 24.76 -3.88
C GLY A 16 31.00 23.87 -3.93
N GLU A 17 30.06 24.08 -4.85
CA GLU A 17 28.94 23.14 -5.03
C GLU A 17 29.41 21.87 -5.75
N GLN A 18 29.23 20.73 -5.07
CA GLN A 18 29.55 19.44 -5.65
C GLN A 18 28.54 19.10 -6.76
N PRO A 19 28.98 18.56 -7.91
CA PRO A 19 28.11 18.30 -9.06
C PRO A 19 26.97 17.33 -8.75
N GLU A 20 27.08 16.50 -7.71
CA GLU A 20 26.02 15.63 -7.22
C GLU A 20 24.81 16.37 -6.60
N ASN A 21 24.97 17.64 -6.22
CA ASN A 21 23.88 18.45 -5.65
C ASN A 21 23.06 19.19 -6.72
N GLU A 22 23.53 19.19 -7.97
CA GLU A 22 22.82 19.83 -9.07
C GLU A 22 21.57 18.98 -9.44
N PRO A 23 20.36 19.56 -9.37
CA PRO A 23 19.14 18.83 -9.67
C PRO A 23 19.04 18.48 -11.16
N LEU A 24 18.95 17.19 -11.47
CA LEU A 24 18.67 16.71 -12.82
C LEU A 24 17.20 16.96 -13.17
N PHE A 25 16.94 17.96 -14.02
CA PHE A 25 15.59 18.27 -14.49
C PHE A 25 15.16 17.36 -15.64
N LEU A 26 14.06 16.62 -15.43
CA LEU A 26 13.35 15.91 -16.49
C LEU A 26 12.22 16.78 -17.07
N PRO A 27 11.77 16.54 -18.31
CA PRO A 27 10.64 17.29 -18.90
C PRO A 27 9.37 17.35 -18.02
N SER A 28 9.09 16.32 -17.22
CA SER A 28 7.98 16.27 -16.25
C SER A 28 8.10 17.27 -15.10
N ALA A 29 9.29 17.84 -14.85
CA ALA A 29 9.51 18.90 -13.87
C ALA A 29 9.29 20.30 -14.46
N LEU A 30 9.23 20.43 -15.79
CA LEU A 30 9.06 21.71 -16.49
C LEU A 30 7.58 22.13 -16.59
N SER A 31 7.34 23.39 -16.90
CA SER A 31 5.99 23.88 -17.23
C SER A 31 5.54 23.39 -18.61
N ALA A 32 4.22 23.37 -18.86
CA ALA A 32 3.67 22.98 -20.16
C ALA A 32 4.17 23.89 -21.31
N ALA A 33 4.36 25.18 -21.04
CA ALA A 33 4.89 26.13 -22.01
C ALA A 33 6.34 25.83 -22.41
N GLN A 34 7.17 25.44 -21.43
CA GLN A 34 8.56 25.03 -21.69
C GLN A 34 8.64 23.69 -22.42
N ARG A 35 7.72 22.76 -22.14
CA ARG A 35 7.64 21.48 -22.87
C ARG A 35 7.17 21.59 -24.32
N ALA A 36 6.54 22.70 -24.69
CA ALA A 36 6.06 22.92 -26.05
C ALA A 36 7.19 23.29 -27.04
N GLU A 37 8.37 23.66 -26.54
CA GLU A 37 9.52 23.90 -27.40
C GLU A 37 9.97 22.61 -28.09
N GLU A 38 10.32 22.68 -29.37
CA GLU A 38 10.54 21.47 -30.20
C GLU A 38 11.60 20.51 -29.64
N LEU A 39 12.69 21.04 -29.08
CA LEU A 39 13.74 20.22 -28.46
C LEU A 39 13.25 19.52 -27.19
N VAL A 40 12.55 20.24 -26.32
CA VAL A 40 12.01 19.70 -25.06
C VAL A 40 10.86 18.73 -25.34
N HIS A 41 10.08 18.99 -26.38
CA HIS A 41 9.00 18.13 -26.83
C HIS A 41 9.52 16.74 -27.23
N ARG A 42 10.59 16.66 -28.02
CA ARG A 42 11.23 15.39 -28.37
C ARG A 42 11.74 14.65 -27.14
N LEU A 43 12.34 15.37 -26.18
CA LEU A 43 12.78 14.77 -24.92
C LEU A 43 11.61 14.29 -24.06
N ALA A 44 10.48 14.99 -24.08
CA ALA A 44 9.26 14.60 -23.38
C ALA A 44 8.68 13.29 -23.92
N LEU A 45 8.78 13.02 -25.23
CA LEU A 45 8.40 11.73 -25.82
C LEU A 45 9.28 10.59 -25.31
N ILE A 46 10.59 10.80 -25.24
CA ILE A 46 11.54 9.81 -24.68
C ILE A 46 11.24 9.58 -23.19
N GLU A 47 10.97 10.64 -22.43
CA GLU A 47 10.56 10.50 -21.04
C GLU A 47 9.25 9.71 -20.93
N ASP A 48 8.27 9.93 -21.81
CA ASP A 48 7.00 9.23 -21.79
C ASP A 48 7.17 7.70 -21.91
N GLU A 49 8.01 7.26 -22.84
CA GLU A 49 8.39 5.84 -23.01
C GLU A 49 9.16 5.30 -21.79
N LEU A 50 10.10 6.10 -21.25
CA LEU A 50 10.84 5.76 -20.04
C LEU A 50 9.88 5.56 -18.86
N ARG A 51 8.88 6.42 -18.69
CA ARG A 51 7.88 6.30 -17.62
C ARG A 51 6.99 5.08 -17.80
N ASP A 52 6.64 4.72 -19.03
CA ASP A 52 5.92 3.46 -19.28
C ASP A 52 6.72 2.24 -18.86
N ALA A 53 8.01 2.19 -19.25
CA ALA A 53 8.90 1.13 -18.84
C ALA A 53 9.06 1.08 -17.30
N GLN A 54 9.19 2.24 -16.64
CA GLN A 54 9.28 2.33 -15.18
C GLN A 54 8.00 1.84 -14.49
N CYS A 55 6.82 2.20 -15.01
CA CYS A 55 5.53 1.72 -14.50
C CYS A 55 5.42 0.19 -14.64
N ALA A 56 5.70 -0.35 -15.83
CA ALA A 56 5.64 -1.79 -16.08
C ALA A 56 6.64 -2.57 -15.19
N MET A 57 7.89 -2.11 -15.13
CA MET A 57 8.92 -2.72 -14.29
C MET A 57 8.56 -2.70 -12.81
N SER A 58 8.03 -1.57 -12.31
CA SER A 58 7.62 -1.44 -10.91
C SER A 58 6.49 -2.41 -10.56
N LEU A 59 5.54 -2.65 -11.47
CA LEU A 59 4.49 -3.65 -11.26
C LEU A 59 5.03 -5.08 -11.23
N VAL A 60 5.95 -5.43 -12.12
CA VAL A 60 6.60 -6.75 -12.12
C VAL A 60 7.33 -6.99 -10.81
N LEU A 61 8.10 -6.00 -10.35
CA LEU A 61 8.84 -6.09 -9.09
C LEU A 61 7.90 -6.15 -7.87
N LEU A 62 6.83 -5.36 -7.88
CA LEU A 62 5.78 -5.39 -6.85
C LEU A 62 5.15 -6.79 -6.76
N HIS A 63 4.75 -7.35 -7.90
CA HIS A 63 4.18 -8.70 -7.98
C HIS A 63 5.14 -9.77 -7.42
N ASN A 64 6.43 -9.68 -7.78
CA ASN A 64 7.45 -10.58 -7.22
C ASN A 64 7.57 -10.45 -5.71
N GLN A 65 7.52 -9.23 -5.15
CA GLN A 65 7.57 -9.06 -3.70
C GLN A 65 6.32 -9.59 -2.99
N LEU A 66 5.13 -9.44 -3.59
CA LEU A 66 3.89 -10.02 -3.06
C LEU A 66 3.94 -11.55 -3.05
N MET A 67 4.52 -12.17 -4.09
CA MET A 67 4.76 -13.61 -4.14
C MET A 67 5.72 -14.09 -3.04
N ILE A 68 6.79 -13.34 -2.80
CA ILE A 68 7.73 -13.64 -1.71
C ILE A 68 7.02 -13.54 -0.35
N LYS A 69 6.16 -12.53 -0.15
CA LYS A 69 5.37 -12.37 1.08
C LYS A 69 4.48 -13.59 1.31
N ALA A 70 3.72 -14.01 0.29
CA ALA A 70 2.85 -15.17 0.37
C ALA A 70 3.63 -16.44 0.77
N ARG A 71 4.82 -16.66 0.18
CA ARG A 71 5.69 -17.78 0.54
C ARG A 71 6.20 -17.72 1.98
N PHE A 72 6.53 -16.54 2.50
CA PHE A 72 6.91 -16.40 3.91
C PHE A 72 5.76 -16.72 4.86
N LEU A 73 4.53 -16.31 4.52
CA LEU A 73 3.34 -16.62 5.32
C LEU A 73 3.04 -18.13 5.30
N LEU A 74 3.16 -18.78 4.14
CA LEU A 74 3.00 -20.22 4.00
C LEU A 74 4.07 -20.97 4.80
N TYR A 75 5.34 -20.59 4.67
CA TYR A 75 6.43 -21.16 5.44
C TYR A 75 6.19 -21.03 6.95
N LYS A 76 5.71 -19.87 7.41
CA LYS A 76 5.34 -19.64 8.81
C LYS A 76 4.25 -20.62 9.26
N LYS A 77 3.20 -20.78 8.45
CA LYS A 77 2.04 -21.64 8.73
C LYS A 77 2.45 -23.11 8.84
N LEU A 78 3.32 -23.58 7.94
CA LEU A 78 3.69 -24.99 7.83
C LEU A 78 4.83 -25.41 8.77
N HIS A 79 5.84 -24.56 8.97
CA HIS A 79 7.10 -25.00 9.59
C HIS A 79 7.45 -24.29 10.89
N ALA A 80 6.85 -23.14 11.19
CA ALA A 80 7.32 -22.26 12.25
C ALA A 80 6.34 -22.10 13.44
N ARG A 81 5.13 -22.69 13.37
CA ARG A 81 4.08 -22.52 14.40
C ARG A 81 4.43 -23.07 15.78
N HIS A 82 5.24 -24.12 15.85
CA HIS A 82 5.60 -24.82 17.10
C HIS A 82 7.10 -24.74 17.41
N GLN A 83 7.84 -23.94 16.66
CA GLN A 83 9.25 -23.67 16.92
C GLN A 83 9.37 -22.44 17.81
N GLY A 84 10.55 -22.23 18.40
CA GLY A 84 10.85 -21.08 19.25
C GLY A 84 10.73 -19.72 18.53
N PRO A 85 11.28 -18.63 19.10
CA PRO A 85 11.08 -17.28 18.58
C PRO A 85 11.43 -17.14 17.08
N ASN A 86 10.44 -16.73 16.28
CA ASN A 86 10.55 -16.61 14.82
C ASN A 86 11.18 -15.29 14.35
N THR A 87 12.10 -14.71 15.12
CA THR A 87 12.65 -13.36 14.90
C THR A 87 13.21 -13.19 13.48
N ARG A 88 13.91 -14.19 12.95
CA ARG A 88 14.47 -14.15 11.60
C ARG A 88 13.39 -14.01 10.53
N LEU A 89 12.29 -14.75 10.65
CA LEU A 89 11.20 -14.71 9.68
C LEU A 89 10.46 -13.37 9.73
N HIS A 90 10.24 -12.83 10.93
CA HIS A 90 9.68 -11.49 11.10
C HIS A 90 10.55 -10.41 10.44
N THR A 91 11.88 -10.47 10.62
CA THR A 91 12.81 -9.54 9.96
C THR A 91 12.77 -9.66 8.43
N LEU A 92 12.66 -10.89 7.89
CA LEU A 92 12.55 -11.11 6.45
C LEU A 92 11.25 -10.55 5.88
N VAL A 93 10.12 -10.77 6.57
CA VAL A 93 8.82 -10.21 6.19
C VAL A 93 8.85 -8.69 6.22
N ALA A 94 9.36 -8.08 7.30
CA ALA A 94 9.46 -6.62 7.43
C ALA A 94 10.32 -5.99 6.30
N ARG A 95 11.44 -6.62 5.95
CA ARG A 95 12.28 -6.18 4.81
C ARG A 95 11.54 -6.29 3.48
N ASN A 96 10.77 -7.35 3.27
CA ASN A 96 9.95 -7.53 2.08
C ASN A 96 8.82 -6.50 2.00
N GLU A 97 8.16 -6.19 3.12
CA GLU A 97 7.14 -5.13 3.19
C GLU A 97 7.70 -3.75 2.83
N SER A 98 8.91 -3.42 3.28
CA SER A 98 9.59 -2.20 2.84
C SER A 98 9.86 -2.18 1.33
N LYS A 99 10.17 -3.33 0.71
CA LYS A 99 10.32 -3.42 -0.76
C LYS A 99 8.99 -3.29 -1.49
N ILE A 100 7.90 -3.85 -0.95
CA ILE A 100 6.55 -3.66 -1.50
C ILE A 100 6.22 -2.17 -1.55
N ARG A 101 6.40 -1.45 -0.43
CA ARG A 101 6.18 0.00 -0.36
C ARG A 101 7.04 0.77 -1.35
N LEU A 102 8.34 0.44 -1.42
CA LEU A 102 9.25 1.06 -2.37
C LEU A 102 8.79 0.90 -3.82
N HIS A 103 8.35 -0.29 -4.23
CA HIS A 103 7.90 -0.52 -5.60
C HIS A 103 6.53 0.11 -5.89
N SER A 104 5.63 0.17 -4.91
CA SER A 104 4.38 0.92 -5.06
C SER A 104 4.62 2.42 -5.20
N GLU A 105 5.53 2.99 -4.40
CA GLU A 105 5.90 4.40 -4.48
C GLU A 105 6.52 4.74 -5.84
N LYS A 106 7.48 3.92 -6.30
CA LYS A 106 8.09 4.06 -7.64
C LYS A 106 7.05 4.06 -8.75
N TYR A 107 6.05 3.17 -8.65
CA TYR A 107 4.95 3.15 -9.61
C TYR A 107 4.15 4.46 -9.60
N GLN A 108 3.75 4.95 -8.43
CA GLN A 108 2.99 6.20 -8.32
C GLN A 108 3.80 7.39 -8.83
N MET A 109 5.07 7.49 -8.47
CA MET A 109 5.96 8.56 -8.94
C MET A 109 6.12 8.56 -10.47
N ALA A 110 6.35 7.38 -11.06
CA ALA A 110 6.46 7.25 -12.51
C ALA A 110 5.15 7.62 -13.21
N ARG A 111 4.01 7.19 -12.65
CA ARG A 111 2.68 7.53 -13.16
C ARG A 111 2.38 9.03 -13.06
N GLU A 112 2.71 9.67 -11.95
CA GLU A 112 2.53 11.11 -11.76
C GLU A 112 3.40 11.93 -12.72
N ALA A 113 4.65 11.50 -12.93
CA ALA A 113 5.52 12.11 -13.93
C ALA A 113 4.92 11.96 -15.34
N LYS A 114 4.39 10.79 -15.69
CA LYS A 114 3.73 10.56 -16.98
C LYS A 114 2.50 11.46 -17.18
N ILE A 115 1.67 11.61 -16.14
CA ILE A 115 0.54 12.55 -16.18
C ILE A 115 1.01 13.99 -16.39
N ARG A 116 2.13 14.39 -15.74
CA ARG A 116 2.71 15.73 -15.93
C ARG A 116 3.21 15.95 -17.35
N VAL A 117 3.87 14.96 -17.96
CA VAL A 117 4.28 15.00 -19.38
C VAL A 117 3.06 15.19 -20.29
N ALA A 118 1.95 14.48 -20.00
CA ALA A 118 0.67 14.62 -20.70
C ALA A 118 -0.13 15.88 -20.31
N ASN A 119 0.51 16.91 -19.75
CA ASN A 119 -0.12 18.18 -19.33
C ASN A 119 -1.32 18.00 -18.38
N GLY A 120 -1.27 17.00 -17.50
CA GLY A 120 -2.33 16.71 -16.55
C GLY A 120 -3.43 15.79 -17.08
N ASN A 121 -3.36 15.37 -18.34
CA ASN A 121 -4.37 14.51 -18.93
C ASN A 121 -4.23 13.05 -18.46
N LYS A 122 -5.06 12.66 -17.50
CA LYS A 122 -5.05 11.31 -16.91
C LYS A 122 -5.42 10.20 -17.92
N SER A 123 -6.21 10.50 -18.94
CA SER A 123 -6.64 9.48 -19.92
C SER A 123 -5.51 9.06 -20.85
N GLN A 124 -4.55 9.94 -21.11
CA GLN A 124 -3.39 9.68 -21.97
C GLN A 124 -2.27 8.89 -21.27
N CYS A 125 -2.34 8.76 -19.94
CA CYS A 125 -1.28 8.12 -19.16
C CYS A 125 -1.15 6.60 -19.44
N GLY A 126 -2.19 5.90 -19.91
CA GLY A 126 -2.19 4.44 -20.14
C GLY A 126 -2.08 3.58 -18.87
N CYS A 127 -1.42 4.07 -17.83
CA CYS A 127 -1.19 3.43 -16.54
C CYS A 127 -2.35 3.71 -15.56
N ARG A 128 -2.98 2.64 -15.09
CA ARG A 128 -4.06 2.71 -14.09
C ARG A 128 -3.53 3.21 -12.75
N LYS A 129 -4.36 3.86 -11.94
CA LYS A 129 -3.96 4.23 -10.57
C LYS A 129 -3.87 2.94 -9.76
N LEU A 130 -2.73 2.66 -9.15
CA LEU A 130 -2.59 1.57 -8.19
C LEU A 130 -3.28 1.99 -6.89
N LEU A 131 -4.27 1.21 -6.45
CA LEU A 131 -4.96 1.45 -5.18
C LEU A 131 -4.29 0.63 -4.07
N GLU A 132 -4.43 1.08 -2.83
CA GLU A 132 -3.97 0.29 -1.68
C GLU A 132 -4.67 -1.08 -1.63
N SER A 133 -5.94 -1.11 -2.07
CA SER A 133 -6.69 -2.35 -2.22
C SER A 133 -6.07 -3.31 -3.23
N ASP A 134 -5.28 -2.84 -4.19
CA ASP A 134 -4.66 -3.72 -5.19
C ASP A 134 -3.40 -4.39 -4.65
N ILE A 135 -2.81 -3.85 -3.57
CA ILE A 135 -1.60 -4.36 -2.91
C ILE A 135 -2.01 -5.42 -1.88
N ARG A 136 -2.47 -6.56 -2.38
CA ARG A 136 -2.83 -7.72 -1.54
C ARG A 136 -1.88 -8.87 -1.78
N CYS A 137 -1.65 -9.68 -0.75
CA CYS A 137 -0.99 -10.97 -0.94
C CYS A 137 -1.79 -11.80 -1.94
N MET A 138 -1.10 -12.62 -2.74
CA MET A 138 -1.73 -13.63 -3.59
C MET A 138 -2.20 -14.81 -2.74
N GLU A 139 -3.16 -14.54 -1.87
CA GLU A 139 -3.94 -15.56 -1.19
C GLU A 139 -4.93 -16.15 -2.20
N ASP A 140 -5.16 -17.46 -2.10
CA ASP A 140 -6.15 -18.13 -2.94
C ASP A 140 -7.53 -17.50 -2.68
N PRO A 141 -8.27 -17.05 -3.71
CA PRO A 141 -9.62 -16.51 -3.55
C PRO A 141 -10.54 -17.39 -2.71
N ASP A 142 -10.37 -18.72 -2.78
CA ASP A 142 -11.17 -19.68 -2.03
C ASP A 142 -10.74 -19.74 -0.55
N GLU A 143 -9.44 -19.65 -0.25
CA GLU A 143 -8.94 -19.53 1.14
C GLU A 143 -9.41 -18.22 1.78
N LEU A 144 -9.42 -17.11 1.02
CA LEU A 144 -9.94 -15.81 1.47
C LEU A 144 -11.44 -15.86 1.79
N ARG A 145 -12.24 -16.48 0.91
CA ARG A 145 -13.69 -16.66 1.12
C ARG A 145 -13.96 -17.50 2.36
N TRP A 146 -13.29 -18.65 2.49
CA TRP A 146 -13.40 -19.52 3.65
C TRP A 146 -13.07 -18.77 4.95
N THR A 147 -11.97 -18.03 4.96
CA THR A 147 -11.54 -17.24 6.13
C THR A 147 -12.55 -16.15 6.49
N GLN A 148 -13.16 -15.49 5.51
CA GLN A 148 -14.21 -14.49 5.76
C GLN A 148 -15.50 -15.12 6.31
N GLU A 149 -15.91 -16.28 5.80
CA GLU A 149 -17.07 -17.01 6.30
C GLU A 149 -16.88 -17.49 7.74
N GLU A 150 -15.71 -18.02 8.07
CA GLU A 150 -15.36 -18.38 9.45
C GLU A 150 -15.40 -17.17 10.37
N ARG A 151 -14.83 -16.03 9.97
CA ARG A 151 -14.91 -14.78 10.75
C ARG A 151 -16.35 -14.35 10.99
N LYS A 152 -17.21 -14.36 9.96
CA LYS A 152 -18.64 -14.05 10.12
C LYS A 152 -19.35 -15.01 11.07
N LYS A 153 -19.10 -16.32 10.98
CA LYS A 153 -19.65 -17.31 11.92
C LYS A 153 -19.19 -17.05 13.36
N THR A 154 -17.92 -16.66 13.52
CA THR A 154 -17.35 -16.34 14.84
C THR A 154 -17.97 -15.07 15.41
N GLU A 155 -18.09 -14.02 14.59
CA GLU A 155 -18.77 -12.77 14.96
C GLU A 155 -20.25 -13.00 15.30
N GLN A 156 -20.95 -13.84 14.54
CA GLN A 156 -22.33 -14.26 14.85
C GLN A 156 -22.41 -15.02 16.17
N ARG A 157 -21.46 -15.92 16.45
CA ARG A 157 -21.39 -16.65 17.72
C ARG A 157 -21.16 -15.70 18.89
N MET A 158 -20.20 -14.78 18.76
CA MET A 158 -19.89 -13.76 19.79
C MET A 158 -21.08 -12.81 20.00
N ALA A 159 -21.78 -12.42 18.93
CA ALA A 159 -22.99 -11.60 19.03
C ALA A 159 -24.13 -12.35 19.73
N TRP A 160 -24.31 -13.63 19.42
CA TRP A 160 -25.26 -14.50 20.09
C TRP A 160 -24.94 -14.68 21.59
N GLU A 161 -23.68 -14.98 21.91
CA GLU A 161 -23.19 -15.08 23.29
C GLU A 161 -23.36 -13.75 24.06
N ALA A 162 -23.08 -12.60 23.42
CA ALA A 162 -23.32 -11.29 24.02
C ALA A 162 -24.83 -11.02 24.26
N THR A 163 -25.70 -11.45 23.34
CA THR A 163 -27.15 -11.31 23.48
C THR A 163 -27.69 -12.15 24.65
N LEU A 164 -27.18 -13.38 24.81
CA LEU A 164 -27.47 -14.25 25.95
C LEU A 164 -27.01 -13.66 27.29
N CYS A 165 -25.82 -13.06 27.35
CA CYS A 165 -25.33 -12.38 28.56
C CYS A 165 -26.18 -11.17 28.95
N VAL A 166 -26.77 -10.44 27.99
CA VAL A 166 -27.67 -9.31 28.27
C VAL A 166 -29.06 -9.79 28.72
N ALA A 167 -29.52 -10.93 28.21
CA ALA A 167 -30.81 -11.53 28.59
C ALA A 167 -30.77 -12.27 29.93
N GLY A 168 -29.58 -12.60 30.45
CA GLY A 168 -29.37 -13.28 31.74
C GLY A 168 -29.41 -12.37 32.99
N GLY A 169 -29.91 -11.13 32.86
CA GLY A 169 -29.97 -10.15 33.95
C GLY A 169 -31.05 -10.38 35.01
N ASP A 170 -32.01 -11.29 34.78
CA ASP A 170 -33.04 -11.62 35.77
C ASP A 170 -33.03 -13.14 36.02
N THR A 171 -32.26 -13.58 37.02
CA THR A 171 -32.38 -14.95 37.53
C THR A 171 -33.61 -15.05 38.44
N PRO A 172 -34.58 -15.95 38.17
CA PRO A 172 -35.75 -16.19 39.03
C PRO A 172 -35.41 -16.67 40.46
N GLU A 173 -34.14 -17.03 40.70
CA GLU A 173 -33.67 -17.53 41.99
C GLU A 173 -33.65 -16.46 43.10
N GLU A 174 -33.55 -15.17 42.76
CA GLU A 174 -33.63 -14.10 43.75
C GLU A 174 -35.06 -13.85 44.22
N GLU A 175 -36.06 -14.02 43.35
CA GLU A 175 -37.48 -13.95 43.72
C GLU A 175 -37.91 -15.12 44.61
N GLU A 176 -37.40 -16.34 44.36
CA GLU A 176 -37.66 -17.48 45.25
C GLU A 176 -36.96 -17.34 46.61
N ARG A 177 -35.73 -16.82 46.65
CA ARG A 177 -35.04 -16.51 47.93
C ARG A 177 -35.74 -15.43 48.73
N ALA A 178 -36.29 -14.40 48.08
CA ALA A 178 -37.08 -13.37 48.73
C ALA A 178 -38.40 -13.93 49.31
N LYS A 179 -39.05 -14.87 48.62
CA LYS A 179 -40.25 -15.56 49.12
C LYS A 179 -39.98 -16.43 50.34
N TRP A 180 -38.85 -17.15 50.36
CA TRP A 180 -38.44 -17.95 51.53
C TRP A 180 -38.13 -17.08 52.76
N ASN A 181 -37.39 -15.99 52.59
CA ASN A 181 -37.05 -15.07 53.69
C ASN A 181 -38.26 -14.28 54.23
N ALA A 182 -39.30 -14.07 53.41
CA ALA A 182 -40.55 -13.45 53.84
C ALA A 182 -41.45 -14.43 54.62
N ALA A 183 -41.40 -15.72 54.31
CA ALA A 183 -42.14 -16.77 55.02
C ALA A 183 -41.52 -17.12 56.39
N GLU A 184 -40.24 -16.83 56.59
CA GLU A 184 -39.49 -17.12 57.84
C GLU A 184 -39.59 -15.99 58.89
N ASN A 185 -40.18 -14.83 58.54
CA ASN A 185 -40.37 -13.66 59.42
C ASN A 185 -41.85 -13.38 59.79
N MET A 186 -42.76 -14.33 59.60
CA MET A 186 -44.14 -14.31 60.12
C MET A 186 -44.33 -15.38 61.19
#